data_AF-A0A1W7ME80-F1
#
_entry.id   AF-A0A1W7ME80-F1
#
_cell.length_a   1.000
_cell.length_b   1.000
_cell.length_c   1.000
_cell.angle_alpha   90.00
_cell.angle_beta   90.00
_cell.angle_gamma   90.00
#
_symmetry.space_group_name_H-M   'P 1'
#
loop_
_entity.id
_entity.type
_entity.pdbx_description
1 polymer ?
#
loop_
_entity_poly.entity_id
_entity_poly.type
_entity_poly.pdbx_seq_one_letter_code
_entity_poly.pdbx_strand_id
1 'polypeptide(L)' 'MPDGYVKTIGPTTDSLTHYWRIVATLANGKTEVFWGHTRSLTEARRKRLALAEAAKMRGWREFAFEIVELVETSV' A
#
# COMPACT_ATOMS: atom_id res chain seq x y z
N MET A 1 -1.03 9.58 -7.33
CA MET A 1 0.13 8.72 -7.66
C MET A 1 0.20 8.57 -9.18
N PRO A 2 1.38 8.34 -9.79
CA PRO A 2 1.56 8.36 -11.26
C PRO A 2 0.77 7.27 -11.99
N ASP A 3 0.37 6.21 -11.28
CA ASP A 3 -0.44 5.09 -11.75
C ASP A 3 -1.96 5.30 -11.55
N GLY A 4 -2.39 6.49 -11.09
CA GLY A 4 -3.79 6.89 -11.05
C GLY A 4 -4.65 6.30 -9.92
N TYR A 5 -4.14 5.36 -9.12
CA TYR A 5 -4.89 4.84 -7.97
C TYR A 5 -5.02 5.87 -6.86
N VAL A 6 -6.25 6.07 -6.40
CA VAL A 6 -6.62 6.94 -5.27
C VAL A 6 -7.51 6.14 -4.33
N LYS A 7 -7.23 6.23 -3.03
CA LYS A 7 -8.11 5.70 -1.99
C LYS A 7 -8.53 6.83 -1.07
N THR A 8 -9.80 7.17 -1.12
CA THR A 8 -10.41 8.05 -0.12
C THR A 8 -10.62 7.24 1.16
N ILE A 9 -10.13 7.78 2.26
CA ILE A 9 -10.33 7.21 3.59
C ILE A 9 -11.30 8.11 4.35
N GLY A 10 -12.10 7.49 5.23
CA GLY A 10 -13.04 8.22 6.08
C GLY A 10 -12.31 9.12 7.09
N PRO A 11 -13.06 9.73 8.02
CA PRO A 11 -12.49 10.64 9.02
C PRO A 11 -11.29 10.02 9.72
N THR A 12 -10.14 10.70 9.65
CA THR A 12 -8.91 10.26 10.30
C THR A 12 -8.71 11.04 11.58
N THR A 13 -8.62 10.33 12.71
CA THR A 13 -8.45 10.96 14.03
C THR A 13 -7.00 10.96 14.52
N ASP A 14 -6.07 10.32 13.78
CA ASP A 14 -4.71 10.05 14.23
C ASP A 14 -3.69 10.47 13.17
N SER A 15 -3.00 11.58 13.42
CA SER A 15 -2.02 12.19 12.52
C SER A 15 -0.73 11.38 12.36
N LEU A 16 -0.50 10.38 13.22
CA LEU A 16 0.67 9.49 13.16
C LEU A 16 0.40 8.21 12.36
N THR A 17 -0.73 8.15 11.65
CA THR A 17 -1.09 7.01 10.82
C THR A 17 -0.31 7.04 9.51
N HIS A 18 0.48 6.00 9.29
CA HIS A 18 1.25 5.77 8.07
C HIS A 18 0.47 4.83 7.16
N TYR A 19 -0.08 5.39 6.09
CA TYR A 19 -0.77 4.63 5.07
C TYR A 19 0.25 4.03 4.11
N TRP A 20 -0.09 2.86 3.55
CA TRP A 20 0.73 2.22 2.56
C TRP A 20 -0.13 1.41 1.61
N ARG A 21 0.44 1.10 0.46
CA ARG A 21 -0.16 0.21 -0.53
C ARG A 21 0.84 -0.75 -1.14
N ILE A 22 0.30 -1.82 -1.71
CA ILE A 22 1.02 -2.76 -2.56
C ILE A 22 0.28 -2.82 -3.89
N VAL A 23 0.97 -2.58 -4.99
CA VAL A 23 0.46 -2.82 -6.35
C VAL A 23 1.22 -4.01 -6.90
N ALA A 24 0.53 -5.13 -7.09
CA ALA A 24 1.13 -6.37 -7.56
C ALA A 24 0.56 -6.78 -8.91
N THR A 25 1.42 -7.21 -9.83
CA THR A 25 1.00 -7.74 -11.13
C THR A 25 1.25 -9.24 -11.14
N LEU A 26 0.22 -10.01 -11.47
CA LEU A 26 0.27 -11.46 -11.57
C LEU A 26 0.81 -11.89 -12.94
N ALA A 27 1.25 -13.15 -13.05
CA ALA A 27 1.75 -13.70 -14.31
C ALA A 27 0.73 -13.64 -15.46
N ASN A 28 -0.56 -13.65 -15.17
CA ASN A 28 -1.65 -13.54 -16.15
C ASN A 28 -1.95 -12.08 -16.57
N GLY A 29 -1.16 -11.11 -16.11
CA GLY A 29 -1.35 -9.69 -16.42
C GLY A 29 -2.40 -8.97 -15.57
N LYS A 30 -3.04 -9.65 -14.60
CA LYS A 30 -3.96 -8.98 -13.67
C LYS A 30 -3.19 -8.19 -12.61
N THR A 31 -3.75 -7.07 -12.19
CA THR A 31 -3.22 -6.25 -11.09
C THR A 31 -4.08 -6.41 -9.84
N GLU A 32 -3.43 -6.69 -8.71
CA GLU A 32 -4.02 -6.64 -7.38
C GLU A 32 -3.48 -5.43 -6.63
N VAL A 33 -4.37 -4.67 -5.96
CA VAL A 33 -3.97 -3.52 -5.14
C VAL A 33 -4.44 -3.73 -3.71
N PHE A 34 -3.49 -3.65 -2.78
CA PHE A 34 -3.73 -3.76 -1.34
C PHE A 34 -3.45 -2.43 -0.68
N TRP A 35 -4.23 -2.11 0.35
CA TRP A 35 -4.07 -0.89 1.15
C TRP A 35 -4.04 -1.26 2.62
N GLY A 36 -3.18 -0.59 3.38
CA GLY A 36 -3.12 -0.74 4.82
C GLY A 36 -2.63 0.52 5.51
N HIS A 37 -2.59 0.45 6.83
CA HIS A 37 -2.10 1.54 7.67
C HIS A 37 -1.45 1.00 8.94
N THR A 38 -0.63 1.81 9.59
CA THR A 38 -0.02 1.50 10.88
C THR A 38 0.36 2.80 11.60
N ARG A 39 0.53 2.75 12.93
CA ARG A 39 0.86 3.92 13.76
C ARG A 39 2.36 4.27 13.81
N SER A 40 3.20 3.55 13.06
CA SER A 40 4.65 3.79 13.06
C SER A 40 5.26 3.60 11.68
N LEU A 41 6.11 4.54 11.27
CA LEU A 41 6.90 4.46 10.04
C LEU A 41 7.76 3.20 9.99
N THR A 42 8.34 2.82 11.13
CA THR A 42 9.19 1.63 11.24
C THR A 42 8.39 0.38 10.93
N GLU A 43 7.19 0.26 11.48
CA GLU A 43 6.28 -0.86 11.19
C GLU A 43 5.82 -0.86 9.72
N ALA A 44 5.56 0.32 9.15
CA ALA A 44 5.19 0.43 7.73
C ALA A 44 6.34 -0.07 6.85
N ARG A 45 7.57 0.36 7.13
CA ARG A 45 8.77 -0.09 6.39
C ARG A 45 9.02 -1.59 6.53
N ARG A 46 8.80 -2.16 7.72
CA ARG A 46 8.95 -3.60 7.97
C ARG A 46 8.00 -4.46 7.12
N LYS A 47 6.85 -3.92 6.68
CA LYS A 47 5.96 -4.65 5.75
C LYS A 47 6.64 -5.06 4.46
N ARG A 48 7.66 -4.32 3.99
CA ARG A 48 8.46 -4.68 2.80
C ARG A 48 9.08 -6.08 2.90
N LEU A 49 9.49 -6.50 4.11
CA LEU A 49 10.13 -7.80 4.33
C LEU A 49 9.18 -8.98 4.08
N ALA A 50 7.89 -8.80 4.38
CA ALA A 50 6.88 -9.83 4.16
C ALA A 50 6.41 -9.93 2.69
N LEU A 51 6.77 -8.98 1.84
CA LEU A 51 6.28 -8.93 0.46
C LEU A 51 6.90 -10.01 -0.42
N ALA A 52 8.16 -10.38 -0.18
CA ALA A 52 8.82 -11.42 -0.97
C ALA A 52 8.12 -12.78 -0.83
N GLU A 53 7.76 -13.15 0.40
CA GLU A 53 7.00 -14.38 0.66
C GLU A 53 5.56 -14.25 0.17
N ALA A 54 4.91 -13.10 0.36
CA ALA A 54 3.58 -12.84 -0.19
C ALA A 54 3.54 -12.97 -1.72
N ALA A 55 4.56 -12.46 -2.41
CA ALA A 55 4.69 -12.56 -3.87
C ALA A 55 4.78 -14.01 -4.34
N LYS A 56 5.57 -14.85 -3.66
CA LYS A 56 5.65 -16.29 -3.94
C LYS A 56 4.31 -16.98 -3.73
N MET A 57 3.68 -16.76 -2.56
CA MET A 57 2.42 -17.43 -2.21
C MET A 57 1.26 -17.03 -3.12
N ARG A 58 1.24 -15.79 -3.61
CA ARG A 58 0.15 -15.25 -4.44
C ARG A 58 0.45 -15.27 -5.95
N GLY A 59 1.64 -15.70 -6.35
CA GLY A 59 2.04 -15.75 -7.75
C GLY A 59 2.21 -14.37 -8.39
N TRP A 60 2.69 -13.38 -7.63
CA TRP A 60 3.02 -12.06 -8.15
C TRP A 60 4.30 -12.13 -8.99
N ARG A 61 4.24 -11.61 -10.21
CA ARG A 61 5.39 -11.44 -11.10
C ARG A 61 6.25 -10.28 -10.65
N GLU A 62 5.61 -9.18 -10.27
CA GLU A 62 6.25 -7.95 -9.82
C GLU A 62 5.31 -7.25 -8.83
N PHE A 63 5.88 -6.47 -7.92
CA PHE A 63 5.11 -5.68 -6.98
C PHE A 63 5.85 -4.39 -6.63
N ALA A 64 5.07 -3.33 -6.41
CA ALA A 64 5.53 -2.07 -5.84
C ALA A 64 4.93 -1.90 -4.45
N PHE A 65 5.73 -1.41 -3.50
CA PHE A 65 5.26 -1.00 -2.19
C PHE A 65 5.63 0.44 -1.92
N GLU A 66 4.60 1.21 -1.55
CA GLU A 66 4.68 2.64 -1.31
C GLU A 66 4.04 2.95 0.03
N ILE A 67 4.76 3.72 0.83
CA ILE A 67 4.19 4.42 1.99
C ILE A 67 3.65 5.73 1.42
N VAL A 68 2.36 5.97 1.61
CA VAL A 68 1.65 7.09 0.99
C VAL A 68 1.31 8.12 2.05
N GLU A 69 1.44 9.38 1.68
CA GLU A 69 1.01 10.49 2.52
C GLU A 69 -0.48 10.71 2.38
N LEU A 70 -1.13 11.07 3.49
CA LEU A 70 -2.51 11.50 3.46
C LEU A 70 -2.55 12.95 2.99
N VAL A 71 -3.31 13.20 1.94
CA VAL A 71 -3.64 14.56 1.50
C VAL A 71 -5.03 14.87 1.99
N GLU A 72 -5.14 15.86 2.88
CA GLU A 72 -6.43 16.39 3.30
C GLU A 72 -7.08 17.08 2.10
N THR A 73 -8.33 16.71 1.79
CA THR A 73 -9.12 17.38 0.76
C THR A 73 -10.16 18.23 1.49
N SER A 74 -10.02 19.55 1.42
CA SER A 74 -11.06 20.46 1.90
C SER A 74 -12.31 20.26 1.05
N VAL A 75 -13.36 19.74 1.67
CA VAL A 75 -14.72 19.75 1.11
C VAL A 75 -15.40 21.09 1.35
#